data_AF-A0A925H6Z1-F1
#
_entry.id   AF-A0A925H6Z1-F1
#
_cell.length_a   1.000
_cell.length_b   1.000
_cell.length_c   1.000
_cell.angle_alpha   90.00
_cell.angle_beta   90.00
_cell.angle_gamma   90.00
#
_symmetry.space_group_name_H-M   'P 1'
#
loop_
_entity.id
_entity.type
_entity.pdbx_description
1 polymer ?
#
loop_
_entity_poly.entity_id
_entity_poly.type
_entity_poly.pdbx_seq_one_letter_code
_entity_poly.pdbx_strand_id
1 'polypeptide(L)'
;MIRIACGQGFWGDMLDAPVRQVNEGPIDYLMLDYLAEVTMSIMQKQRARDPRAGYARDFVPLMREILPACVERDIRVTANAGGVNPTGCAEAVRDVARELG
;
A
#
# COMPACT_ATOMS: atom_id res chain seq x y z
N MET A 1 -18.80 -15.94 -3.76
CA MET A 1 -17.97 -15.40 -4.87
C MET A 1 -17.00 -14.42 -4.24
N ILE A 2 -15.71 -14.46 -4.58
CA ILE A 2 -14.68 -13.51 -4.08
C ILE A 2 -14.35 -12.52 -5.20
N ARG A 3 -14.27 -11.23 -4.87
CA ARG A 3 -14.09 -10.10 -5.80
C ARG A 3 -12.78 -9.41 -5.48
N ILE A 4 -11.85 -9.43 -6.43
CA ILE A 4 -10.50 -8.90 -6.28
C ILE A 4 -10.36 -7.71 -7.24
N ALA A 5 -10.12 -6.52 -6.69
CA ALA A 5 -9.82 -5.33 -7.46
C ALA A 5 -8.33 -5.08 -7.54
N CYS A 6 -7.90 -4.45 -8.63
CA CYS A 6 -6.56 -3.91 -8.80
C CYS A 6 -6.65 -2.38 -8.66
N GLY A 7 -5.96 -1.82 -7.67
CA GLY A 7 -5.92 -0.36 -7.46
C GLY A 7 -4.75 0.31 -8.16
N GLN A 8 -3.72 -0.43 -8.55
CA GLN A 8 -2.47 0.12 -9.09
C GLN A 8 -1.63 -0.97 -9.76
N GLY A 9 -1.00 -0.64 -10.90
CA GLY A 9 -0.11 -1.56 -11.63
C GLY A 9 1.40 -1.27 -11.53
N PHE A 10 1.80 -0.08 -11.05
CA PHE A 10 3.20 0.29 -10.83
C PHE A 10 3.31 1.50 -9.89
N TRP A 11 4.48 1.73 -9.26
CA TRP A 11 4.68 2.89 -8.40
C TRP A 11 4.54 4.22 -9.16
N GLY A 12 3.55 5.05 -8.79
CA GLY A 12 3.25 6.33 -9.45
C GLY A 12 2.17 6.27 -10.53
N ASP A 13 1.36 5.21 -10.56
CA ASP A 13 0.12 5.10 -11.35
C ASP A 13 -0.97 6.10 -10.89
N MET A 14 -2.24 5.77 -11.11
CA MET A 14 -3.40 6.52 -10.66
C MET A 14 -3.61 6.43 -9.13
N LEU A 15 -3.17 7.45 -8.39
CA LEU A 15 -3.20 7.47 -6.92
C LEU A 15 -4.61 7.41 -6.30
N ASP A 16 -5.64 7.86 -7.02
CA ASP A 16 -7.04 7.85 -6.58
C ASP A 16 -7.76 6.53 -6.88
N ALA A 17 -7.24 5.69 -7.79
CA ALA A 17 -7.88 4.43 -8.14
C ALA A 17 -8.09 3.49 -6.93
N PRO A 18 -7.12 3.28 -6.01
CA PRO A 18 -7.33 2.46 -4.82
C PRO A 18 -8.46 2.98 -3.92
N VAL A 19 -8.53 4.31 -3.75
CA VAL A 19 -9.54 4.98 -2.93
C VAL A 19 -10.93 4.75 -3.51
N ARG A 20 -11.07 4.94 -4.83
CA ARG A 20 -12.33 4.69 -5.55
C ARG A 20 -12.75 3.23 -5.47
N GLN A 21 -11.81 2.29 -5.64
CA GLN A 21 -12.10 0.86 -5.54
C GLN A 21 -12.66 0.47 -4.16
N VAL A 22 -12.10 1.03 -3.08
CA VAL A 22 -12.54 0.78 -1.71
C VAL A 22 -13.92 1.40 -1.43
N ASN A 23 -14.14 2.64 -1.87
CA ASN A 23 -15.35 3.40 -1.55
C ASN A 23 -16.56 3.08 -2.44
N GLU A 24 -16.33 2.89 -3.73
CA GLU A 24 -17.39 2.72 -4.74
C GLU A 24 -17.60 1.24 -5.11
N GLY A 25 -16.56 0.42 -4.99
CA GLY A 25 -16.54 -0.96 -5.45
C GLY A 25 -17.15 -1.94 -4.44
N PRO A 26 -17.89 -2.96 -4.90
CA PRO A 26 -18.30 -4.07 -4.07
C PRO A 26 -17.17 -5.11 -4.11
N ILE A 27 -16.05 -4.86 -3.44
CA ILE A 27 -14.83 -5.68 -3.51
C ILE A 27 -14.53 -6.36 -2.17
N ASP A 28 -13.81 -7.48 -2.19
CA ASP A 28 -13.38 -8.20 -0.98
C ASP A 28 -11.87 -8.06 -0.77
N TYR A 29 -11.11 -7.91 -1.86
CA TYR A 29 -9.66 -7.69 -1.83
C TYR A 29 -9.27 -6.52 -2.73
N LEU A 30 -8.34 -5.70 -2.25
CA LEU A 30 -7.64 -4.69 -3.03
C LEU A 30 -6.19 -5.14 -3.22
N MET A 31 -5.75 -5.27 -4.47
CA MET A 31 -4.37 -5.56 -4.85
C MET A 31 -3.67 -4.30 -5.36
N LEU A 32 -2.43 -4.07 -4.94
CA LEU A 32 -1.61 -2.93 -5.36
C LEU A 32 -0.19 -3.42 -5.73
N ASP A 33 0.20 -3.16 -6.97
CA ASP A 33 1.53 -3.51 -7.47
C ASP A 33 2.44 -2.27 -7.59
N TYR A 34 3.58 -2.31 -6.92
CA TYR A 34 4.56 -1.23 -6.86
C TYR A 34 5.89 -1.58 -7.53
N LEU A 35 6.24 -2.87 -7.59
CA LEU A 35 7.62 -3.28 -7.82
C LEU A 35 7.92 -3.50 -9.31
N ALA A 36 8.96 -2.82 -9.75
CA ALA A 36 9.66 -3.07 -11.00
C ALA A 36 11.18 -3.03 -10.74
N GLU A 37 11.98 -3.47 -11.71
CA GLU A 37 13.45 -3.52 -11.58
C GLU A 37 14.06 -2.15 -11.20
N VAL A 38 13.60 -1.08 -11.85
CA VAL A 38 14.05 0.30 -11.57
C VAL A 38 13.60 0.75 -10.17
N THR A 39 12.37 0.45 -9.78
CA THR A 39 11.82 0.76 -8.45
C THR A 39 12.66 0.13 -7.34
N MET A 40 13.03 -1.15 -7.49
CA MET A 40 13.86 -1.86 -6.52
C MET A 40 15.22 -1.19 -6.33
N SER A 41 15.86 -0.74 -7.41
CA SER A 41 17.14 -0.02 -7.35
C SER A 41 17.01 1.33 -6.62
N ILE A 42 15.90 2.05 -6.81
CA ILE A 42 15.61 3.29 -6.09
C ILE A 42 15.42 3.00 -4.60
N MET A 43 14.64 1.99 -4.24
CA MET A 43 14.38 1.62 -2.85
C MET A 43 15.65 1.13 -2.14
N GLN A 44 16.55 0.40 -2.82
CA GLN A 44 17.88 0.07 -2.29
C GLN A 44 18.69 1.32 -1.96
N LYS A 45 18.74 2.31 -2.88
CA LYS A 45 19.44 3.59 -2.63
C LYS A 45 18.82 4.36 -1.46
N GLN A 46 17.50 4.30 -1.29
CA GLN A 46 16.82 4.92 -0.15
C GLN A 46 17.22 4.23 1.16
N ARG A 47 17.18 2.89 1.20
CA ARG A 47 17.56 2.10 2.39
C ARG A 47 19.03 2.27 2.77
N ALA A 48 19.91 2.40 1.79
CA ALA A 48 21.33 2.67 2.03
C ALA A 48 21.59 4.03 2.71
N ARG A 49 20.69 5.01 2.52
CA ARG A 49 20.77 6.34 3.14
C ARG A 49 20.08 6.41 4.50
N ASP A 50 18.92 5.76 4.62
CA ASP A 50 18.17 5.60 5.88
C ASP A 50 17.73 4.14 6.01
N PRO A 51 18.26 3.36 6.98
CA PRO A 51 17.88 1.97 7.19
C PRO A 51 16.37 1.75 7.40
N ARG A 52 15.62 2.77 7.78
CA ARG A 52 14.16 2.72 7.97
C ARG A 52 13.38 2.90 6.66
N ALA A 53 14.02 3.41 5.60
CA ALA A 53 13.40 3.54 4.29
C ALA A 53 13.46 2.22 3.49
N GLY A 54 13.12 2.27 2.20
CA GLY A 54 13.18 1.10 1.30
C GLY A 54 11.84 0.48 0.94
N TYR A 55 10.73 1.18 1.20
CA TYR A 55 9.38 0.86 0.76
C TYR A 55 8.72 2.06 0.07
N ALA A 56 7.59 1.85 -0.59
CA ALA A 56 6.87 2.88 -1.34
C ALA A 56 6.35 3.97 -0.40
N ARG A 57 6.80 5.22 -0.61
CA ARG A 57 6.58 6.34 0.33
C ARG A 57 5.13 6.82 0.38
N ASP A 58 4.39 6.60 -0.70
CA ASP A 58 2.98 6.92 -0.88
C ASP A 58 2.05 5.83 -0.32
N PHE A 59 2.55 4.62 -0.07
CA PHE A 59 1.72 3.53 0.44
C PHE A 59 1.20 3.78 1.86
N VAL A 60 2.02 4.31 2.77
CA VAL A 60 1.59 4.59 4.15
C VAL A 60 0.52 5.70 4.20
N PRO A 61 0.69 6.84 3.49
CA PRO A 61 -0.39 7.82 3.30
C PRO A 61 -1.67 7.23 2.72
N LEU A 62 -1.57 6.38 1.68
CA LEU A 62 -2.73 5.71 1.10
C LEU A 62 -3.44 4.84 2.14
N MET A 63 -2.70 4.01 2.88
CA MET A 63 -3.28 3.17 3.93
C MET A 63 -4.00 4.01 4.99
N ARG A 64 -3.46 5.17 5.38
CA ARG A 64 -4.16 6.08 6.32
C ARG A 64 -5.54 6.49 5.80
N GLU A 65 -5.64 6.77 4.50
CA GLU A 65 -6.89 7.19 3.87
C GLU A 65 -7.91 6.06 3.77
N ILE A 66 -7.48 4.86 3.33
CA ILE A 66 -8.41 3.77 3.02
C ILE A 66 -8.69 2.82 4.19
N LEU A 67 -7.81 2.76 5.21
CA LEU A 67 -7.95 1.81 6.33
C LEU A 67 -9.32 1.85 7.03
N PRO A 68 -9.89 3.03 7.35
CA PRO A 68 -11.21 3.08 8.00
C PRO A 68 -12.30 2.39 7.17
N ALA A 69 -12.37 2.69 5.88
CA ALA A 69 -13.33 2.08 4.97
C ALA A 69 -13.05 0.60 4.73
N CYS A 70 -11.77 0.18 4.71
CA CYS A 70 -11.41 -1.23 4.61
C CYS A 70 -11.89 -2.02 5.83
N VAL A 71 -11.77 -1.48 7.04
CA VAL A 71 -12.26 -2.13 8.26
C VAL A 71 -13.79 -2.20 8.27
N GLU A 72 -14.48 -1.10 7.96
CA GLU A 72 -15.95 -1.04 7.93
C GLU A 72 -16.54 -2.07 6.95
N ARG A 73 -15.87 -2.29 5.81
CA ARG A 73 -16.38 -3.12 4.70
C ARG A 73 -15.73 -4.50 4.61
N ASP A 74 -14.89 -4.88 5.58
CA ASP A 74 -14.10 -6.13 5.58
C ASP A 74 -13.27 -6.35 4.30
N ILE A 75 -12.64 -5.29 3.80
CA ILE A 75 -11.78 -5.33 2.61
C ILE A 75 -10.34 -5.62 3.04
N ARG A 76 -9.72 -6.61 2.39
CA ARG A 76 -8.32 -6.99 2.63
C ARG A 76 -7.40 -6.38 1.58
N VAL A 77 -6.35 -5.69 2.02
CA VAL A 77 -5.35 -5.10 1.14
C VAL A 77 -4.13 -6.01 1.02
N THR A 78 -3.69 -6.28 -0.21
CA THR A 78 -2.43 -6.99 -0.51
C THR A 78 -1.56 -6.14 -1.42
N ALA A 79 -0.30 -5.96 -1.03
CA ALA A 79 0.62 -5.12 -1.79
C ALA A 79 2.07 -5.59 -1.64
N ASN A 80 2.87 -5.38 -2.68
CA ASN A 80 4.33 -5.54 -2.63
C ASN A 80 5.07 -4.21 -2.35
N ALA A 81 4.34 -3.18 -1.91
CA ALA A 81 4.84 -1.85 -1.55
C ALA A 81 6.04 -1.85 -0.58
N GLY A 82 6.19 -2.92 0.20
CA GLY A 82 7.29 -3.11 1.15
C GLY A 82 8.68 -3.13 0.51
N GLY A 83 8.79 -3.41 -0.79
CA GLY A 83 10.05 -3.31 -1.52
C GLY A 83 11.19 -4.06 -0.84
N VAL A 84 12.26 -3.32 -0.52
CA VAL A 84 13.47 -3.87 0.12
C VAL A 84 13.45 -3.74 1.64
N ASN A 85 12.37 -3.19 2.22
CA ASN A 85 12.14 -3.12 3.66
C ASN A 85 10.65 -3.43 4.00
N PRO A 86 10.20 -4.68 3.75
CA PRO A 86 8.81 -5.05 3.99
C PRO A 86 8.41 -4.99 5.47
N THR A 87 9.33 -5.29 6.39
CA THR A 87 9.08 -5.20 7.83
C THR A 87 8.85 -3.76 8.27
N GLY A 88 9.71 -2.82 7.85
CA GLY A 88 9.54 -1.40 8.17
C GLY A 88 8.27 -0.81 7.57
N CYS A 89 7.89 -1.25 6.36
CA CYS A 89 6.61 -0.87 5.76
C CYS A 89 5.42 -1.35 6.59
N ALA A 90 5.43 -2.62 7.02
CA ALA A 90 4.38 -3.19 7.85
C ALA A 90 4.28 -2.50 9.22
N GLU A 91 5.42 -2.14 9.83
CA GLU A 91 5.46 -1.36 11.06
C GLU A 91 4.83 0.03 10.88
N ALA A 92 5.20 0.77 9.83
CA ALA A 92 4.63 2.08 9.55
C ALA A 92 3.11 2.04 9.30
N VAL A 93 2.60 1.00 8.61
CA VAL A 93 1.16 0.80 8.44
C VAL A 93 0.48 0.47 9.78
N ARG A 94 1.11 -0.33 10.64
CA ARG A 94 0.57 -0.63 11.98
C ARG A 94 0.52 0.61 12.86
N ASP A 95 1.49 1.51 12.76
CA ASP A 95 1.48 2.76 13.51
C ASP A 95 0.31 3.65 13.08
N VAL A 96 0.08 3.79 11.76
CA VAL A 96 -1.11 4.46 11.22
C VAL A 96 -2.40 3.82 11.75
N ALA A 97 -2.49 2.49 11.74
CA ALA A 97 -3.66 1.79 12.26
C ALA A 97 -3.91 2.12 13.74
N ARG A 98 -2.86 2.09 14.58
CA ARG A 98 -2.97 2.45 16.01
C ARG A 98 -3.43 3.88 16.23
N GLU A 99 -3.02 4.82 15.37
CA GLU A 99 -3.45 6.22 15.46
C GLU A 99 -4.92 6.42 15.06
N LEU A 100 -5.46 5.59 14.18
CA LEU A 100 -6.84 5.67 13.72
C LEU A 100 -7.85 5.02 14.69
N GLY A 101 -7.38 4.19 15.62
CA GLY A 101 -8.20 3.48 16.62
C GLY A 101 -8.51 2.04 16.23
#